data_AF-A0A7C3WJ97-F1
#
_entry.id   AF-A0A7C3WJ97-F1
#
_cell.length_a   1.000
_cell.length_b   1.000
_cell.length_c   1.000
_cell.angle_alpha   90.00
_cell.angle_beta   90.00
_cell.angle_gamma   90.00
#
_symmetry.space_group_name_H-M   'P 1'
#
loop_
_entity.id
_entity.type
_entity.pdbx_description
1 polymer ?
#
loop_
_entity_poly.entity_id
_entity_poly.type
_entity_poly.pdbx_seq_one_letter_code
_entity_poly.pdbx_strand_id
1 'polypeptide(L)'
;MVTYPDRICAGIAAAAPASYSYYAGYRENLGRIFTYDENIAKTAKELSTGDFDVVYIAFGGEQRLSLVNEAAINTLKALMEAGYNGALAIHVRTWMVTKHLSTILSDEKLRKWLENLPEIRTFTADLNAKKLVFSRV
;
A
#
# COMPACT_ATOMS: atom_id res chain seq x y z
N MET A 1 -13.05 6.84 9.92
CA MET A 1 -13.36 6.14 8.65
C MET A 1 -12.65 6.83 7.49
N VAL A 2 -11.74 6.14 6.79
CA VAL A 2 -11.21 6.62 5.50
C VAL A 2 -12.26 6.32 4.43
N THR A 3 -12.94 7.38 3.98
CA THR A 3 -13.92 7.30 2.90
C THR A 3 -13.28 6.80 1.60
N TYR A 4 -14.06 5.99 0.89
CA TYR A 4 -13.70 5.26 -0.32
C TYR A 4 -12.87 6.12 -1.30
N PRO A 5 -11.88 5.55 -1.99
CA PRO A 5 -11.13 6.26 -3.00
C PRO A 5 -12.06 6.89 -4.05
N ASP A 6 -11.75 8.10 -4.53
CA ASP A 6 -12.42 8.66 -5.70
C ASP A 6 -12.30 7.71 -6.91
N ARG A 7 -13.05 7.96 -7.99
CA ARG A 7 -13.10 7.03 -9.14
C ARG A 7 -11.72 6.71 -9.74
N ILE A 8 -10.79 7.66 -9.71
CA ILE A 8 -9.42 7.46 -10.20
C ILE A 8 -8.67 6.55 -9.23
N CYS A 9 -8.74 6.85 -7.93
CA CYS A 9 -8.13 6.07 -6.88
C CYS A 9 -8.69 4.63 -6.84
N ALA A 10 -9.97 4.41 -7.15
CA ALA A 10 -10.58 3.10 -7.27
C ALA A 10 -10.03 2.32 -8.48
N GLY A 11 -9.84 3.00 -9.61
CA GLY A 11 -9.17 2.42 -10.78
C GLY A 11 -7.71 2.02 -10.48
N ILE A 12 -6.97 2.88 -9.77
CA ILE A 12 -5.61 2.58 -9.32
C ILE A 12 -5.61 1.37 -8.36
N ALA A 13 -6.55 1.34 -7.41
CA ALA A 13 -6.65 0.25 -6.44
C ALA A 13 -6.95 -1.09 -7.09
N ALA A 14 -7.78 -1.14 -8.13
CA ALA A 14 -8.03 -2.35 -8.91
C ALA A 14 -6.83 -2.74 -9.78
N ALA A 15 -6.16 -1.76 -10.39
CA ALA A 15 -5.00 -1.99 -11.25
C ALA A 15 -3.78 -2.52 -10.48
N ALA A 16 -3.65 -2.17 -9.19
CA ALA A 16 -2.57 -2.63 -8.34
C ALA A 16 -2.44 -4.16 -8.28
N PRO A 17 -3.39 -4.90 -7.68
CA PRO A 17 -3.34 -6.37 -7.64
C PRO A 17 -3.40 -6.98 -9.06
N ALA A 18 -4.15 -6.39 -9.99
CA ALA A 18 -4.21 -6.88 -11.37
C ALA A 18 -2.84 -6.88 -12.08
N SER A 19 -1.99 -5.89 -11.79
CA SER A 19 -0.64 -5.84 -12.36
C SER A 19 0.27 -6.99 -11.90
N TYR A 20 -0.01 -7.58 -10.73
CA TYR A 20 0.70 -8.76 -10.25
C TYR A 20 0.18 -10.05 -10.89
N SER A 21 -1.08 -10.08 -11.36
CA SER A 21 -1.65 -11.24 -12.06
C SER A 21 -0.90 -11.57 -13.35
N TYR A 22 -0.32 -10.55 -14.00
CA TYR A 22 0.49 -10.73 -15.19
C TYR A 22 1.75 -11.57 -14.93
N TYR A 23 2.37 -11.42 -13.76
CA TYR A 23 3.62 -12.12 -13.42
C TYR A 23 3.41 -13.40 -12.61
N ALA A 24 2.43 -13.40 -11.70
CA ALA A 24 2.18 -14.50 -10.77
C ALA A 24 1.00 -15.41 -11.18
N GLY A 25 0.32 -15.08 -12.28
CA GLY A 25 -0.90 -15.77 -12.71
C GLY A 25 -2.13 -15.39 -11.87
N TYR A 26 -3.27 -15.99 -12.22
CA TYR A 26 -4.50 -15.87 -11.43
C TYR A 26 -4.52 -16.92 -10.33
N ARG A 27 -4.58 -16.49 -9.08
CA ARG A 27 -4.76 -17.37 -7.91
C ARG A 27 -5.39 -16.65 -6.73
N GLU A 28 -5.87 -17.43 -5.78
CA GLU A 28 -6.33 -16.90 -4.49
C GLU A 28 -5.19 -16.19 -3.76
N ASN A 29 -5.54 -15.15 -3.01
CA ASN A 29 -4.63 -14.31 -2.21
C ASN A 29 -3.51 -13.61 -2.99
N LEU A 30 -3.64 -13.45 -4.31
CA LEU A 30 -2.66 -12.66 -5.08
C LEU A 30 -2.49 -11.24 -4.54
N GLY A 31 -3.57 -10.58 -4.13
CA GLY A 31 -3.43 -9.28 -3.48
C GLY A 31 -4.68 -8.85 -2.73
N ARG A 32 -4.47 -8.03 -1.70
CA ARG A 32 -5.55 -7.45 -0.91
C ARG A 32 -5.46 -5.94 -0.90
N ILE A 33 -6.57 -5.30 -1.27
CA ILE A 33 -6.76 -3.85 -1.13
C ILE A 33 -7.24 -3.61 0.28
N PHE A 34 -6.58 -2.70 1.00
CA PHE A 34 -7.02 -2.30 2.34
C PHE A 34 -7.11 -0.78 2.47
N THR A 35 -8.23 -0.35 3.04
CA THR A 35 -8.52 1.03 3.44
C THR A 35 -8.39 1.13 4.95
N TYR A 36 -7.83 2.23 5.46
CA TYR A 36 -7.54 2.39 6.89
C TYR A 36 -8.80 2.17 7.76
N ASP A 37 -8.61 1.34 8.77
CA ASP A 37 -9.57 1.01 9.82
C ASP A 37 -8.91 1.26 11.18
N GLU A 38 -9.73 1.55 12.20
CA GLU A 38 -9.29 1.82 13.57
C GLU A 38 -8.59 0.61 14.21
N ASN A 39 -8.84 -0.60 13.71
CA ASN A 39 -8.19 -1.83 14.17
C ASN A 39 -7.13 -2.37 13.18
N ILE A 40 -6.13 -1.54 12.89
CA ILE A 40 -5.06 -1.88 11.96
C ILE A 40 -4.26 -3.13 12.37
N ALA A 41 -4.13 -3.39 13.67
CA ALA A 41 -3.40 -4.55 14.18
C ALA A 41 -4.09 -5.88 13.82
N LYS A 42 -5.42 -5.94 13.93
CA LYS A 42 -6.18 -7.12 13.51
C LYS A 42 -6.04 -7.35 12.01
N THR A 43 -6.19 -6.29 11.21
CA THR A 43 -6.03 -6.36 9.75
C THR A 43 -4.62 -6.85 9.39
N ALA A 44 -3.58 -6.27 9.99
CA ALA A 44 -2.20 -6.67 9.72
C ALA A 44 -1.96 -8.16 10.00
N LYS A 45 -2.54 -8.70 11.08
CA LYS A 45 -2.49 -10.11 11.41
C LYS A 45 -3.24 -10.99 10.39
N GLU A 46 -4.40 -10.56 9.90
CA GLU A 46 -5.11 -11.27 8.83
C GLU A 46 -4.30 -11.27 7.53
N LEU A 47 -3.61 -10.18 7.22
CA LEU A 47 -2.79 -10.07 6.01
C LEU A 47 -1.52 -10.92 6.10
N SER A 48 -0.87 -10.98 7.25
CA SER A 48 0.32 -11.82 7.43
C SER A 48 0.00 -13.31 7.47
N THR A 49 -1.17 -13.70 7.99
CA THR A 49 -1.59 -15.10 8.04
C THR A 49 -2.30 -15.59 6.77
N GLY A 50 -2.82 -14.67 5.95
CA GLY A 50 -3.54 -14.99 4.72
C GLY A 50 -2.65 -15.29 3.51
N ASP A 51 -1.32 -15.24 3.65
CA ASP A 51 -0.34 -15.54 2.61
C ASP A 51 -0.55 -14.71 1.32
N PHE A 52 -0.79 -13.40 1.50
CA PHE A 52 -0.98 -12.48 0.38
C PHE A 52 0.35 -12.06 -0.25
N ASP A 53 0.46 -12.12 -1.58
CA ASP A 53 1.70 -11.71 -2.27
C ASP A 53 1.91 -10.21 -2.24
N VAL A 54 0.83 -9.44 -2.34
CA VAL A 54 0.86 -7.98 -2.31
C VAL A 54 -0.27 -7.38 -1.48
N VAL A 55 0.07 -6.38 -0.68
CA VAL A 55 -0.89 -5.53 0.02
C VAL A 55 -0.88 -4.15 -0.63
N TYR A 56 -2.07 -3.68 -1.01
CA TYR A 56 -2.27 -2.34 -1.55
C TYR A 56 -2.78 -1.38 -0.48
N ILE A 57 -1.96 -0.37 -0.14
CA ILE A 57 -2.27 0.69 0.82
C ILE A 57 -2.99 1.83 0.08
N ALA A 58 -4.32 1.82 0.16
CA ALA A 58 -5.21 2.66 -0.65
C ALA A 58 -5.53 4.04 -0.04
N PHE A 59 -4.59 4.69 0.65
CA PHE A 59 -4.89 5.97 1.33
C PHE A 59 -4.82 7.15 0.35
N GLY A 60 -5.85 7.26 -0.50
CA GLY A 60 -5.97 8.24 -1.59
C GLY A 60 -7.09 9.28 -1.46
N GLY A 61 -8.06 9.04 -0.58
CA GLY A 61 -9.29 9.83 -0.46
C GLY A 61 -9.10 11.25 0.10
N GLU A 62 -10.20 11.98 0.28
CA GLU A 62 -10.23 13.42 0.61
C GLU A 62 -9.72 13.80 2.02
N GLN A 63 -9.09 12.88 2.74
CA GLN A 63 -8.64 13.12 4.10
C GLN A 63 -7.47 14.10 4.19
N ARG A 64 -7.31 14.72 5.37
CA ARG A 64 -6.19 15.62 5.69
C ARG A 64 -4.87 14.88 5.55
N LEU A 65 -3.87 15.53 4.93
CA LEU A 65 -2.58 14.91 4.62
C LEU A 65 -1.83 14.42 5.87
N SER A 66 -1.96 15.12 7.01
CA SER A 66 -1.37 14.71 8.28
C SER A 66 -1.92 13.36 8.77
N LEU A 67 -3.24 13.17 8.65
CA LEU A 67 -3.90 11.91 9.02
C LEU A 67 -3.46 10.77 8.10
N VAL A 68 -3.31 11.03 6.80
CA VAL A 68 -2.83 10.02 5.85
C VAL A 68 -1.39 9.60 6.16
N ASN A 69 -0.52 10.54 6.50
CA ASN A 69 0.86 10.23 6.89
C ASN A 69 0.92 9.39 8.19
N GLU A 70 0.16 9.78 9.21
CA GLU A 70 0.09 9.01 10.47
C GLU A 70 -0.47 7.60 10.25
N ALA A 71 -1.57 7.48 9.50
CA ALA A 71 -2.17 6.20 9.13
C ALA A 71 -1.19 5.30 8.36
N ALA A 72 -0.42 5.87 7.43
CA ALA A 72 0.61 5.15 6.67
C ALA A 72 1.69 4.58 7.60
N ILE A 73 2.23 5.41 8.50
CA ILE A 73 3.24 4.98 9.47
C ILE A 73 2.70 3.86 10.36
N ASN A 74 1.50 4.04 10.93
CA ASN A 74 0.88 3.05 11.81
C ASN A 74 0.58 1.73 11.07
N THR A 75 0.17 1.81 9.80
CA THR A 75 -0.06 0.63 8.95
C THR A 75 1.22 -0.15 8.70
N LEU A 76 2.31 0.53 8.31
CA LEU A 76 3.58 -0.14 8.04
C LEU A 76 4.16 -0.78 9.30
N LYS A 77 4.06 -0.10 10.46
CA LYS A 77 4.45 -0.67 11.75
C LYS A 77 3.65 -1.92 12.09
N ALA A 78 2.32 -1.85 11.95
CA ALA A 78 1.46 -2.99 12.22
C ALA A 78 1.75 -4.19 11.31
N LEU A 79 2.01 -3.95 10.00
CA LEU A 79 2.39 -5.00 9.05
C LEU A 79 3.73 -5.63 9.41
N MET A 80 4.74 -4.82 9.75
CA MET A 80 6.05 -5.30 10.21
C MET A 80 5.90 -6.15 11.48
N GLU A 81 5.18 -5.67 12.48
CA GLU A 81 4.97 -6.37 13.76
C GLU A 81 4.17 -7.66 13.59
N ALA A 82 3.24 -7.69 12.63
CA ALA A 82 2.48 -8.89 12.27
C ALA A 82 3.30 -9.91 11.46
N GLY A 83 4.52 -9.57 11.03
CA GLY A 83 5.40 -10.45 10.26
C GLY A 83 5.06 -10.53 8.77
N TYR A 84 4.34 -9.55 8.21
CA TYR A 84 4.08 -9.51 6.78
C TYR A 84 5.40 -9.31 6.00
N ASN A 85 5.62 -10.12 4.97
CA ASN A 85 6.85 -10.15 4.17
C ASN A 85 6.59 -10.16 2.65
N GLY A 86 5.33 -9.99 2.22
CA GLY A 86 4.98 -9.84 0.81
C GLY A 86 5.31 -8.45 0.25
N ALA A 87 5.05 -8.24 -1.03
CA ALA A 87 5.24 -6.96 -1.69
C ALA A 87 4.28 -5.89 -1.15
N LEU A 88 4.68 -4.62 -1.28
CA LEU A 88 3.82 -3.48 -1.01
C LEU A 88 3.50 -2.72 -2.29
N ALA A 89 2.22 -2.39 -2.46
CA ALA A 89 1.78 -1.43 -3.45
C ALA A 89 1.20 -0.21 -2.71
N ILE A 90 1.71 0.98 -3.02
CA ILE A 90 1.41 2.21 -2.29
C ILE A 90 0.66 3.16 -3.24
N HIS A 91 -0.46 3.71 -2.75
CA HIS A 91 -1.17 4.76 -3.47
C HIS A 91 -0.31 6.03 -3.58
N VAL A 92 -0.24 6.69 -4.74
CA VAL A 92 0.62 7.88 -4.98
C VAL A 92 0.43 8.98 -3.95
N ARG A 93 -0.81 9.23 -3.48
CA ARG A 93 -1.05 10.21 -2.42
C ARG A 93 -0.33 9.85 -1.12
N THR A 94 -0.40 8.59 -0.70
CA THR A 94 0.30 8.06 0.49
C THR A 94 1.81 8.19 0.32
N TRP A 95 2.31 7.87 -0.86
CA TRP A 95 3.71 8.03 -1.22
C TRP A 95 4.19 9.49 -1.10
N MET A 96 3.41 10.45 -1.61
CA MET A 96 3.75 11.88 -1.55
C MET A 96 3.70 12.44 -0.12
N VAL A 97 2.66 12.13 0.67
CA VAL A 97 2.52 12.69 2.03
C VAL A 97 3.52 12.14 3.02
N THR A 98 4.00 10.91 2.81
CA THR A 98 5.12 10.33 3.57
C THR A 98 6.48 10.86 3.10
N LYS A 99 6.47 11.83 2.17
CA LYS A 99 7.67 12.35 1.52
C LYS A 99 8.54 11.21 0.99
N HIS A 100 7.96 10.32 0.19
CA HIS A 100 8.66 9.16 -0.39
C HIS A 100 9.21 8.23 0.69
N LEU A 101 8.40 7.99 1.74
CA LEU A 101 8.78 7.26 2.97
C LEU A 101 9.97 7.86 3.75
N SER A 102 10.51 9.03 3.40
CA SER A 102 11.65 9.61 4.13
C SER A 102 11.38 9.83 5.62
N THR A 103 10.13 10.12 5.99
CA THR A 103 9.71 10.23 7.40
C THR A 103 9.78 8.88 8.14
N ILE A 104 9.57 7.79 7.41
CA ILE A 104 9.54 6.41 7.89
C ILE A 104 10.94 5.81 7.97
N LEU A 105 11.84 6.18 7.06
CA LEU A 105 13.22 5.68 7.01
C LEU A 105 14.09 6.11 8.20
N SER A 106 13.60 7.02 9.05
CA SER A 106 14.26 7.37 10.32
C SER A 106 14.14 6.28 11.39
N ASP A 107 13.18 5.37 11.27
CA ASP A 107 13.04 4.18 12.13
C ASP A 107 13.86 3.01 11.54
N GLU A 108 14.92 2.61 12.24
CA GLU A 108 15.85 1.60 11.73
C GLU A 108 15.19 0.23 11.51
N LYS A 109 14.23 -0.17 12.38
CA LYS A 109 13.55 -1.46 12.25
C LYS A 109 12.66 -1.46 11.02
N LEU A 110 11.89 -0.38 10.87
CA LEU A 110 10.96 -0.22 9.75
C LEU A 110 11.71 -0.13 8.42
N ARG A 111 12.83 0.59 8.38
CA ARG A 111 13.73 0.64 7.22
C ARG A 111 14.25 -0.74 6.84
N LYS A 112 14.84 -1.48 7.78
CA LYS A 112 15.37 -2.83 7.54
C LYS A 112 14.28 -3.78 7.05
N TRP A 113 13.07 -3.67 7.61
CA TRP A 113 11.94 -4.47 7.14
C TRP A 113 11.57 -4.13 5.69
N LEU A 114 11.42 -2.84 5.36
CA LEU A 114 11.12 -2.39 4.00
C LEU A 114 12.18 -2.85 2.97
N GLU A 115 13.47 -2.79 3.33
CA GLU A 115 14.59 -3.25 2.49
C GLU A 115 14.55 -4.77 2.21
N ASN A 116 13.93 -5.56 3.09
CA ASN A 116 13.81 -7.01 2.94
C ASN A 116 12.54 -7.44 2.20
N LEU A 117 11.63 -6.52 1.89
CA LEU A 117 10.44 -6.86 1.11
C LEU A 117 10.86 -7.18 -0.33
N PRO A 118 10.18 -8.13 -1.00
CA PRO A 118 10.51 -8.49 -2.37
C PRO A 118 10.35 -7.30 -3.32
N GLU A 119 9.41 -6.41 -3.02
CA GLU A 119 9.13 -5.24 -3.84
C GLU A 119 8.30 -4.18 -3.10
N ILE A 120 8.57 -2.91 -3.44
CA ILE A 120 7.70 -1.77 -3.15
C ILE A 120 7.40 -1.06 -4.47
N ARG A 121 6.12 -0.92 -4.80
CA ARG A 121 5.65 -0.19 -5.99
C ARG A 121 4.75 0.96 -5.61
N THR A 122 4.85 2.06 -6.34
CA THR A 122 3.90 3.16 -6.25
C THR A 122 3.08 3.24 -7.53
N PHE A 123 1.77 3.51 -7.38
CA PHE A 123 0.83 3.58 -8.49
C PHE A 123 0.27 5.00 -8.64
N THR A 124 0.33 5.54 -9.86
CA THR A 124 -0.21 6.86 -10.23
C THR A 124 -1.03 6.79 -11.51
N ALA A 125 -1.74 7.88 -11.84
CA ALA A 125 -2.47 8.04 -13.09
C ALA A 125 -1.89 9.20 -13.90
N ASP A 126 -1.62 8.96 -15.18
CA ASP A 126 -1.41 10.00 -16.18
C ASP A 126 -2.74 10.21 -16.93
N LEU A 127 -3.46 11.25 -16.53
CA LEU A 127 -4.78 11.54 -17.09
C LEU A 127 -4.69 12.07 -18.53
N ASN A 128 -3.59 12.73 -18.90
CA ASN A 128 -3.37 13.23 -20.26
C ASN A 128 -3.13 12.07 -21.22
N ALA A 129 -2.30 11.11 -20.81
CA ALA A 129 -2.05 9.89 -21.58
C ALA A 129 -3.15 8.83 -21.44
N LYS A 130 -4.12 9.03 -20.54
CA LYS A 130 -5.19 8.08 -20.18
C LYS A 130 -4.63 6.73 -19.73
N LYS A 131 -3.56 6.75 -18.93
CA LYS A 131 -2.84 5.55 -18.48
C LYS A 131 -2.71 5.52 -16.96
N LEU A 132 -2.67 4.30 -16.42
CA LEU A 132 -2.18 4.05 -15.07
C LEU A 132 -0.70 3.66 -15.18
N VAL A 133 0.12 4.22 -14.29
CA VAL A 133 1.58 4.09 -14.32
C VAL A 133 2.07 3.56 -12.99
N PHE A 134 3.03 2.65 -13.05
CA PHE A 134 3.64 2.03 -11.87
C PHE A 134 5.12 2.32 -11.87
N SER A 135 5.66 2.64 -10.70
CA SER A 135 7.09 2.85 -10.48
C SER A 135 7.55 1.91 -9.38
N ARG A 136 8.60 1.14 -9.67
CA ARG A 136 9.36 0.42 -8.64
C ARG A 136 10.20 1.45 -7.87
N VAL A 137 10.20 1.33 -6.56
CA VAL A 137 10.89 2.23 -5.62
C VAL A 137 12.04 1.49 -4.96
#